data_AF-A0A6M0GA58-F1
#
_entry.id   AF-A0A6M0GA58-F1
#
_cell.length_a   1.000
_cell.length_b   1.000
_cell.length_c   1.000
_cell.angle_alpha   90.00
_cell.angle_beta   90.00
_cell.angle_gamma   90.00
#
_symmetry.space_group_name_H-M   'P 1'
#
loop_
_entity.id
_entity.type
_entity.pdbx_description
1 polymer ?
#
loop_
_entity_poly.entity_id
_entity_poly.type
_entity_poly.pdbx_seq_one_letter_code
_entity_poly.pdbx_strand_id
1 'polypeptide(L)'
;MPLRHQPAPPTPWDHDLDRPIIAPSAYVHPQCSLIGDVQLGENVIVAPNTSIRADEGAPFYIGANTNIQDGVVIHGLEQGRMLGDNQQDYSVWIGHDTCITHMALIHGPAYVGNECFIGFRSTVFNAKVGHGCIVMMHALIQDVEIPPGKYVPSGAVITTQQAAQRLPDANDSDRTFSHHVVEINQALRAGYLCANDIACVTPLQNQVSSNGSRSMPQNGKAPHSLQADIVDTIRQQLRQGHHIGLEFANARRFKVGSWQSGITISTAHEAQVLTEVKQFLADHPGDYVRLLSINPKAKQRQLEQLIQKPE
;
A
#
# COMPACT_ATOMS: atom_id res chain seq x y z
N MET A 1 25.64 17.66 -1.08
CA MET A 1 24.73 16.50 -1.23
C MET A 1 23.97 16.35 0.08
N PRO A 2 22.63 16.25 0.10
CA PRO A 2 21.96 15.96 1.36
C PRO A 2 22.39 14.56 1.83
N LEU A 3 22.95 14.50 3.03
CA LEU A 3 23.44 13.26 3.66
C LEU A 3 22.23 12.34 3.90
N ARG A 4 22.19 11.22 3.17
CA ARG A 4 21.04 10.28 3.08
C ARG A 4 20.79 9.48 4.36
N HIS A 5 21.80 9.38 5.23
CA HIS A 5 21.77 8.72 6.53
C HIS A 5 22.64 9.53 7.47
N GLN A 6 22.04 10.12 8.50
CA GLN A 6 22.76 11.01 9.41
C GLN A 6 22.88 10.35 10.78
N PRO A 7 24.01 10.56 11.48
CA PRO A 7 24.06 10.21 12.89
C PRO A 7 23.02 11.02 13.67
N ALA A 8 22.63 10.54 14.84
CA ALA A 8 21.94 11.38 15.81
C ALA A 8 22.82 12.62 16.13
N PRO A 9 22.23 13.82 16.32
CA PRO A 9 23.00 14.97 16.77
C PRO A 9 23.43 14.79 18.23
N PRO A 10 24.53 15.41 18.67
CA PRO A 10 24.89 15.40 20.08
C PRO A 10 23.86 16.20 20.90
N THR A 11 23.34 15.60 21.97
CA THR A 11 22.40 16.21 22.90
C THR A 11 22.82 15.91 24.35
N PRO A 12 22.16 16.47 25.38
CA PRO A 12 22.42 16.08 26.76
C PRO A 12 22.07 14.61 27.10
N TRP A 13 21.25 13.95 26.27
CA TRP A 13 20.79 12.57 26.47
C TRP A 13 21.44 11.55 25.53
N ASP A 14 22.10 12.00 24.46
CA ASP A 14 22.79 11.15 23.48
C ASP A 14 24.14 11.76 23.07
N HIS A 15 25.21 10.99 23.28
CA HIS A 15 26.58 11.36 22.94
C HIS A 15 27.22 10.37 21.93
N ASP A 16 26.53 9.29 21.58
CA ASP A 16 27.13 8.15 20.87
C ASP A 16 27.09 8.34 19.34
N LEU A 17 26.34 9.34 18.86
CA LEU A 17 26.24 9.72 17.44
C LEU A 17 25.87 8.53 16.54
N ASP A 18 24.96 7.70 17.03
CA ASP A 18 24.56 6.46 16.38
C ASP A 18 23.99 6.70 14.99
N ARG A 19 24.26 5.74 14.10
CA ARG A 19 23.89 5.81 12.68
C ARG A 19 22.90 4.71 12.31
N PRO A 20 22.07 4.93 11.28
CA PRO A 20 21.19 3.88 10.78
C PRO A 20 21.97 2.62 10.36
N ILE A 21 21.51 1.47 10.84
CA ILE A 21 22.00 0.13 10.45
C ILE A 21 21.00 -0.43 9.44
N ILE A 22 21.41 -0.56 8.18
CA ILE A 22 20.52 -0.94 7.07
C ILE A 22 20.98 -2.26 6.49
N ALA A 23 20.12 -3.28 6.50
CA ALA A 23 20.41 -4.57 5.88
C ALA A 23 20.74 -4.39 4.38
N PRO A 24 21.71 -5.13 3.81
CA PRO A 24 22.10 -4.98 2.39
C PRO A 24 20.97 -5.23 1.39
N SER A 25 19.96 -6.02 1.76
CA SER A 25 18.79 -6.30 0.93
C SER A 25 17.68 -5.26 1.05
N ALA A 26 17.75 -4.32 1.99
CA ALA A 26 16.76 -3.26 2.10
C ALA A 26 16.91 -2.22 0.98
N TYR A 27 15.81 -1.56 0.61
CA TYR A 27 15.82 -0.41 -0.28
C TYR A 27 15.31 0.83 0.46
N VAL A 28 16.11 1.89 0.45
CA VAL A 28 15.71 3.20 0.98
C VAL A 28 15.68 4.21 -0.16
N HIS A 29 14.51 4.79 -0.42
CA HIS A 29 14.37 5.75 -1.50
C HIS A 29 15.23 7.01 -1.25
N PRO A 30 15.90 7.59 -2.27
CA PRO A 30 16.79 8.74 -2.09
C PRO A 30 16.16 10.01 -1.52
N GLN A 31 14.83 10.11 -1.51
CA GLN A 31 14.06 11.23 -0.93
C GLN A 31 13.63 10.99 0.52
N CYS A 32 14.09 9.90 1.15
CA CYS A 32 13.82 9.61 2.55
C CYS A 32 14.90 10.24 3.47
N SER A 33 14.52 10.55 4.71
CA SER A 33 15.43 10.99 5.76
C SER A 33 15.50 9.96 6.88
N LEU A 34 16.69 9.38 7.11
CA LEU A 34 16.99 8.45 8.21
C LEU A 34 18.06 9.05 9.12
N ILE A 35 17.74 9.19 10.41
CA ILE A 35 18.60 9.86 11.40
C ILE A 35 18.62 9.04 12.69
N GLY A 36 19.81 8.81 13.26
CA GLY A 36 20.00 8.18 14.58
C GLY A 36 20.04 6.65 14.57
N ASP A 37 19.88 6.04 15.75
CA ASP A 37 19.85 4.57 15.93
C ASP A 37 18.55 3.97 15.38
N VAL A 38 18.59 3.68 14.08
CA VAL A 38 17.50 3.08 13.31
C VAL A 38 18.00 1.80 12.67
N GLN A 39 17.36 0.69 13.00
CA GLN A 39 17.72 -0.64 12.51
C GLN A 39 16.69 -1.11 11.49
N LEU A 40 17.09 -1.25 10.23
CA LEU A 40 16.26 -1.80 9.15
C LEU A 40 16.66 -3.24 8.85
N GLY A 41 15.72 -4.16 9.02
CA GLY A 41 15.87 -5.57 8.70
C GLY A 41 15.94 -5.87 7.19
N GLU A 42 16.10 -7.16 6.89
CA GLU A 42 16.19 -7.64 5.51
C GLU A 42 14.95 -7.30 4.69
N ASN A 43 15.13 -6.99 3.41
CA ASN A 43 14.05 -6.78 2.45
C ASN A 43 13.05 -5.67 2.83
N VAL A 44 13.42 -4.78 3.76
CA VAL A 44 12.63 -3.58 4.06
C VAL A 44 12.62 -2.66 2.84
N ILE A 45 11.48 -2.02 2.57
CA ILE A 45 11.38 -0.94 1.58
C ILE A 45 10.89 0.33 2.25
N VAL A 46 11.64 1.42 2.05
CA VAL A 46 11.30 2.75 2.55
C VAL A 46 11.07 3.68 1.36
N ALA A 47 9.86 4.21 1.28
CA ALA A 47 9.36 5.00 0.15
C ALA A 47 9.77 6.49 0.23
N PRO A 48 9.52 7.29 -0.82
CA PRO A 48 9.81 8.72 -0.85
C PRO A 48 9.17 9.52 0.29
N ASN A 49 9.82 10.63 0.67
CA ASN A 49 9.31 11.62 1.62
C ASN A 49 9.04 11.10 3.04
N THR A 50 9.46 9.87 3.35
CA THR A 50 9.41 9.31 4.70
C THR A 50 10.49 9.94 5.59
N SER A 51 10.16 10.19 6.85
CA SER A 51 11.09 10.68 7.88
C SER A 51 11.14 9.73 9.07
N ILE A 52 12.27 9.05 9.25
CA ILE A 52 12.55 8.17 10.39
C ILE A 52 13.67 8.80 11.20
N ARG A 53 13.36 9.28 12.40
CA ARG A 53 14.28 10.12 13.17
C ARG A 53 14.31 9.69 14.64
N ALA A 54 15.40 9.02 15.02
CA ALA A 54 15.69 8.53 16.36
C ALA A 54 16.73 9.44 17.03
N ASP A 55 16.39 10.71 17.26
CA ASP A 55 17.26 11.72 17.86
C ASP A 55 16.85 12.13 19.28
N GLU A 56 15.70 11.64 19.76
CA GLU A 56 15.16 11.87 21.09
C GLU A 56 14.90 10.52 21.77
N GLY A 57 13.82 9.83 21.37
CA GLY A 57 13.63 8.42 21.67
C GLY A 57 14.42 7.53 20.72
N ALA A 58 15.23 6.63 21.27
CA ALA A 58 16.00 5.62 20.55
C ALA A 58 16.14 4.34 21.41
N PRO A 59 16.42 3.15 20.83
CA PRO A 59 16.54 2.84 19.39
C PRO A 59 15.18 2.60 18.71
N PHE A 60 15.18 2.62 17.37
CA PHE A 60 14.06 2.16 16.53
C PHE A 60 14.41 0.88 15.77
N TYR A 61 13.49 -0.09 15.75
CA TYR A 61 13.64 -1.33 14.98
C TYR A 61 12.50 -1.52 13.99
N ILE A 62 12.86 -1.91 12.75
CA ILE A 62 11.93 -2.23 11.67
C ILE A 62 12.31 -3.61 11.12
N GLY A 63 11.43 -4.59 11.36
CA GLY A 63 11.65 -6.00 11.04
C GLY A 63 11.66 -6.31 9.54
N ALA A 64 12.07 -7.55 9.22
CA ALA A 64 12.22 -8.00 7.84
C ALA A 64 10.92 -7.93 7.03
N ASN A 65 11.04 -7.76 5.72
CA ASN A 65 9.95 -7.67 4.74
C ASN A 65 8.93 -6.54 4.96
N THR A 66 9.12 -5.70 5.97
CA THR A 66 8.23 -4.58 6.30
C THR A 66 8.38 -3.43 5.29
N ASN A 67 7.26 -2.79 4.95
CA ASN A 67 7.25 -1.63 4.08
C ASN A 67 6.85 -0.36 4.83
N ILE A 68 7.61 0.71 4.60
CA ILE A 68 7.37 2.05 5.13
C ILE A 68 7.06 2.96 3.95
N GLN A 69 5.78 3.27 3.75
CA GLN A 69 5.29 3.93 2.54
C GLN A 69 5.40 5.45 2.61
N ASP A 70 4.99 6.12 1.52
CA ASP A 70 5.26 7.53 1.27
C ASP A 70 4.78 8.44 2.40
N GLY A 71 5.64 9.37 2.81
CA GLY A 71 5.30 10.40 3.79
C GLY A 71 5.05 9.88 5.21
N VAL A 72 5.39 8.62 5.50
CA VAL A 72 5.34 8.09 6.86
C VAL A 72 6.32 8.86 7.76
N VAL A 73 5.91 9.11 8.99
CA VAL A 73 6.77 9.69 10.02
C VAL A 73 6.92 8.70 11.17
N ILE A 74 8.18 8.48 11.57
CA ILE A 74 8.53 7.69 12.75
C ILE A 74 9.43 8.53 13.65
N HIS A 75 8.96 8.79 14.86
CA HIS A 75 9.66 9.56 15.89
C HIS A 75 9.36 8.96 17.27
N GLY A 76 9.96 9.46 18.33
CA GLY A 76 9.77 8.90 19.67
C GLY A 76 10.17 9.89 20.74
N LEU A 77 9.44 9.86 21.86
CA LEU A 77 9.76 10.66 23.05
C LEU A 77 11.05 10.17 23.72
N GLU A 78 11.76 11.09 24.36
CA GLU A 78 13.01 10.83 25.11
C GLU A 78 12.81 9.69 26.11
N GLN A 79 11.68 9.73 26.82
CA GLN A 79 11.30 8.78 27.85
C GLN A 79 10.22 7.81 27.38
N GLY A 80 10.20 6.64 28.00
CA GLY A 80 9.29 5.54 27.64
C GLY A 80 9.93 4.62 26.61
N ARG A 81 9.83 3.33 26.88
CA ARG A 81 10.32 2.25 26.01
C ARG A 81 9.29 1.14 25.96
N MET A 82 9.29 0.40 24.87
CA MET A 82 8.55 -0.83 24.67
C MET A 82 9.54 -1.98 24.59
N LEU A 83 9.18 -3.10 25.19
CA LEU A 83 9.97 -4.33 25.08
C LEU A 83 9.76 -4.93 23.70
N GLY A 84 10.83 -5.00 22.90
CA GLY A 84 10.85 -5.71 21.62
C GLY A 84 10.79 -7.22 21.79
N ASP A 85 10.51 -7.95 20.72
CA ASP A 85 10.39 -9.42 20.79
C ASP A 85 11.72 -10.08 21.19
N ASN A 86 12.85 -9.42 20.90
CA ASN A 86 14.20 -9.82 21.30
C ASN A 86 14.53 -9.50 22.78
N GLN A 87 13.55 -9.06 23.58
CA GLN A 87 13.71 -8.71 24.99
C GLN A 87 14.65 -7.52 25.24
N GLN A 88 14.75 -6.59 24.30
CA GLN A 88 15.45 -5.32 24.45
C GLN A 88 14.48 -4.14 24.41
N ASP A 89 14.88 -3.02 25.00
CA ASP A 89 14.07 -1.80 25.04
C ASP A 89 14.21 -0.99 23.75
N TYR A 90 13.06 -0.60 23.18
CA TYR A 90 12.98 0.24 21.99
C TYR A 90 12.06 1.44 22.23
N SER A 91 12.36 2.58 21.64
CA SER A 91 11.38 3.66 21.56
C SER A 91 10.29 3.31 20.53
N VAL A 92 10.68 2.71 19.40
CA VAL A 92 9.74 2.19 18.40
C VAL A 92 10.16 0.78 17.97
N TRP A 93 9.24 -0.17 18.11
CA TRP A 93 9.38 -1.52 17.57
C TRP A 93 8.33 -1.76 16.49
N ILE A 94 8.76 -2.14 15.30
CA ILE A 94 7.90 -2.58 14.20
C ILE A 94 8.36 -3.97 13.76
N GLY A 95 7.46 -4.95 13.84
CA GLY A 95 7.71 -6.35 13.52
C GLY A 95 7.99 -6.62 12.04
N HIS A 96 8.11 -7.90 11.72
CA HIS A 96 8.28 -8.37 10.33
C HIS A 96 6.95 -8.45 9.58
N ASP A 97 7.03 -8.49 8.24
CA ASP A 97 5.88 -8.61 7.32
C ASP A 97 4.77 -7.58 7.60
N THR A 98 5.16 -6.39 8.06
CA THR A 98 4.24 -5.33 8.47
C THR A 98 4.15 -4.23 7.40
N CYS A 99 2.96 -3.64 7.24
CA CYS A 99 2.74 -2.52 6.33
C CYS A 99 2.48 -1.24 7.11
N ILE A 100 3.41 -0.28 7.05
CA ILE A 100 3.19 1.08 7.55
C ILE A 100 2.88 1.96 6.35
N THR A 101 1.59 2.21 6.13
CA THR A 101 1.12 2.74 4.85
C THR A 101 1.12 4.26 4.77
N HIS A 102 0.83 4.81 3.58
CA HIS A 102 1.01 6.21 3.25
C HIS A 102 0.54 7.18 4.35
N MET A 103 1.43 8.11 4.71
CA MET A 103 1.19 9.18 5.70
C MET A 103 0.82 8.70 7.11
N ALA A 104 1.06 7.43 7.47
CA ALA A 104 0.91 6.98 8.85
C ALA A 104 1.95 7.64 9.77
N LEU A 105 1.59 7.79 11.05
CA LEU A 105 2.47 8.26 12.11
C LEU A 105 2.65 7.17 13.15
N ILE A 106 3.89 6.73 13.36
CA ILE A 106 4.27 5.84 14.47
C ILE A 106 5.12 6.65 15.43
N HIS A 107 4.63 6.87 16.65
CA HIS A 107 5.31 7.72 17.62
C HIS A 107 5.59 6.95 18.92
N GLY A 108 6.88 6.81 19.25
CA GLY A 108 7.37 6.14 20.45
C GLY A 108 6.89 6.79 21.76
N PRO A 109 6.68 6.01 22.84
CA PRO A 109 6.90 4.56 22.93
C PRO A 109 5.81 3.77 22.18
N ALA A 110 6.20 2.96 21.19
CA ALA A 110 5.25 2.25 20.34
C ALA A 110 5.75 0.86 19.96
N TYR A 111 4.84 -0.11 19.99
CA TYR A 111 5.07 -1.46 19.51
C TYR A 111 4.03 -1.80 18.45
N VAL A 112 4.45 -2.21 17.27
CA VAL A 112 3.61 -2.78 16.22
C VAL A 112 4.13 -4.18 15.93
N GLY A 113 3.32 -5.19 16.22
CA GLY A 113 3.71 -6.59 16.05
C GLY A 113 3.83 -7.02 14.60
N ASN A 114 4.27 -8.26 14.42
CA ASN A 114 4.41 -8.88 13.09
C ASN A 114 3.07 -8.93 12.33
N GLU A 115 3.14 -8.95 11.01
CA GLU A 115 2.00 -9.14 10.10
C GLU A 115 0.88 -8.09 10.26
N CYS A 116 1.22 -6.90 10.77
CA CYS A 116 0.25 -5.83 10.94
C CYS A 116 0.05 -5.03 9.66
N PHE A 117 -1.14 -4.46 9.51
CA PHE A 117 -1.43 -3.43 8.52
C PHE A 117 -1.82 -2.14 9.24
N ILE A 118 -1.04 -1.07 9.07
CA ILE A 118 -1.34 0.27 9.59
C ILE A 118 -1.75 1.16 8.44
N GLY A 119 -3.06 1.38 8.32
CA GLY A 119 -3.72 2.05 7.20
C GLY A 119 -3.41 3.55 7.05
N PHE A 120 -3.84 4.09 5.91
CA PHE A 120 -3.46 5.43 5.47
C PHE A 120 -3.81 6.49 6.50
N ARG A 121 -2.86 7.39 6.78
CA ARG A 121 -3.04 8.50 7.74
C ARG A 121 -3.47 8.04 9.15
N SER A 122 -3.21 6.80 9.53
CA SER A 122 -3.46 6.32 10.88
C SER A 122 -2.28 6.66 11.81
N THR A 123 -2.57 6.82 13.10
CA THR A 123 -1.59 7.18 14.12
C THR A 123 -1.54 6.13 15.22
N VAL A 124 -0.33 5.71 15.60
CA VAL A 124 -0.06 4.86 16.77
C VAL A 124 0.89 5.63 17.68
N PHE A 125 0.45 5.95 18.90
CA PHE A 125 1.24 6.72 19.87
C PHE A 125 1.06 6.20 21.29
N ASN A 126 2.15 6.01 22.04
CA ASN A 126 2.11 5.47 23.41
C ASN A 126 1.24 4.19 23.50
N ALA A 127 1.43 3.28 22.56
CA ALA A 127 0.51 2.18 22.33
C ALA A 127 1.21 0.92 21.83
N LYS A 128 0.57 -0.23 22.10
CA LYS A 128 0.99 -1.54 21.59
C LYS A 128 -0.10 -2.09 20.67
N VAL A 129 0.27 -2.44 19.45
CA VAL A 129 -0.58 -3.12 18.48
C VAL A 129 -0.09 -4.55 18.33
N GLY A 130 -0.89 -5.51 18.78
CA GLY A 130 -0.54 -6.93 18.73
C GLY A 130 -0.41 -7.48 17.31
N HIS A 131 0.24 -8.64 17.17
CA HIS A 131 0.51 -9.28 15.88
C HIS A 131 -0.77 -9.52 15.05
N GLY A 132 -0.65 -9.40 13.73
CA GLY A 132 -1.74 -9.69 12.79
C GLY A 132 -2.92 -8.72 12.89
N CYS A 133 -2.73 -7.54 13.49
CA CYS A 133 -3.75 -6.51 13.55
C CYS A 133 -3.93 -5.79 12.22
N ILE A 134 -5.18 -5.49 11.88
CA ILE A 134 -5.55 -4.76 10.67
C ILE A 134 -6.17 -3.43 11.07
N VAL A 135 -5.38 -2.37 11.00
CA VAL A 135 -5.81 -1.00 11.29
C VAL A 135 -6.12 -0.31 9.98
N MET A 136 -7.37 0.04 9.78
CA MET A 136 -7.80 0.72 8.56
C MET A 136 -7.43 2.21 8.59
N MET A 137 -7.97 2.99 7.65
CA MET A 137 -7.52 4.35 7.37
C MET A 137 -7.98 5.35 8.43
N HIS A 138 -7.19 6.39 8.68
CA HIS A 138 -7.54 7.52 9.55
C HIS A 138 -7.88 7.11 10.99
N ALA A 139 -7.32 6.01 11.49
CA ALA A 139 -7.52 5.59 12.87
C ALA A 139 -6.49 6.26 13.80
N LEU A 140 -6.90 6.57 15.02
CA LEU A 140 -6.02 6.99 16.11
C LEU A 140 -6.01 5.90 17.18
N ILE A 141 -4.82 5.37 17.48
CA ILE A 141 -4.60 4.40 18.55
C ILE A 141 -3.62 5.04 19.54
N GLN A 142 -4.08 5.31 20.76
CA GLN A 142 -3.31 6.04 21.74
C GLN A 142 -3.55 5.52 23.16
N ASP A 143 -2.49 5.39 23.96
CA ASP A 143 -2.56 5.04 25.39
C ASP A 143 -3.25 3.68 25.66
N VAL A 144 -3.11 2.72 24.73
CA VAL A 144 -3.78 1.41 24.78
C VAL A 144 -2.91 0.27 24.26
N GLU A 145 -3.26 -0.95 24.65
CA GLU A 145 -2.79 -2.19 24.02
C GLU A 145 -3.93 -2.83 23.22
N ILE A 146 -3.79 -2.86 21.90
CA ILE A 146 -4.68 -3.60 20.99
C ILE A 146 -4.28 -5.08 21.02
N PRO A 147 -5.19 -6.00 21.40
CA PRO A 147 -4.91 -7.43 21.38
C PRO A 147 -4.51 -7.92 19.97
N PRO A 148 -3.75 -9.04 19.86
CA PRO A 148 -3.42 -9.62 18.57
C PRO A 148 -4.65 -9.96 17.72
N GLY A 149 -4.50 -9.86 16.40
CA GLY A 149 -5.51 -10.30 15.42
C GLY A 149 -6.77 -9.43 15.37
N LYS A 150 -6.74 -8.22 15.92
CA LYS A 150 -7.89 -7.29 15.93
C LYS A 150 -7.97 -6.44 14.68
N TYR A 151 -9.20 -6.10 14.30
CA TYR A 151 -9.54 -5.18 13.23
C TYR A 151 -9.98 -3.83 13.81
N VAL A 152 -9.33 -2.75 13.39
CA VAL A 152 -9.69 -1.38 13.75
C VAL A 152 -10.30 -0.68 12.54
N PRO A 153 -11.59 -0.31 12.57
CA PRO A 153 -12.27 0.29 11.43
C PRO A 153 -11.77 1.70 11.12
N SER A 154 -12.00 2.15 9.88
CA SER A 154 -11.55 3.47 9.44
C SER A 154 -12.17 4.59 10.28
N GLY A 155 -11.36 5.59 10.64
CA GLY A 155 -11.80 6.72 11.46
C GLY A 155 -11.97 6.42 12.95
N ALA A 156 -11.67 5.21 13.41
CA ALA A 156 -11.79 4.85 14.82
C ALA A 156 -10.78 5.63 15.68
N VAL A 157 -11.21 6.06 16.86
CA VAL A 157 -10.35 6.67 17.88
C VAL A 157 -10.37 5.76 19.11
N ILE A 158 -9.27 5.05 19.34
CA ILE A 158 -9.10 4.07 20.41
C ILE A 158 -8.13 4.65 21.46
N THR A 159 -8.71 5.25 22.50
CA THR A 159 -7.99 5.93 23.58
C THR A 159 -8.28 5.35 24.97
N THR A 160 -9.01 4.24 25.03
CA THR A 160 -9.30 3.52 26.28
C THR A 160 -9.12 2.03 26.11
N GLN A 161 -8.56 1.36 27.12
CA GLN A 161 -8.32 -0.08 27.05
C GLN A 161 -9.63 -0.87 26.87
N GLN A 162 -10.74 -0.38 27.42
CA GLN A 162 -12.05 -1.00 27.24
C GLN A 162 -12.53 -0.96 25.79
N ALA A 163 -12.18 0.08 25.02
CA ALA A 163 -12.48 0.15 23.60
C ALA A 163 -11.59 -0.83 22.82
N ALA A 164 -10.29 -0.88 23.13
CA ALA A 164 -9.35 -1.81 22.51
C ALA A 164 -9.76 -3.28 22.69
N GLN A 165 -10.22 -3.66 23.89
CA GLN A 165 -10.66 -5.03 24.20
C GLN A 165 -11.94 -5.45 23.46
N ARG A 166 -12.75 -4.49 22.98
CA ARG A 166 -14.02 -4.74 22.31
C ARG A 166 -13.94 -4.74 20.78
N LEU A 167 -12.73 -4.58 20.23
CA LEU A 167 -12.53 -4.61 18.79
C LEU A 167 -12.89 -5.99 18.20
N PRO A 168 -13.48 -6.03 16.99
CA PRO A 168 -13.70 -7.28 16.27
C PRO A 168 -12.37 -7.92 15.86
N ASP A 169 -12.39 -9.22 15.60
CA ASP A 169 -11.24 -9.92 15.04
C ASP A 169 -11.13 -9.64 13.52
N ALA A 170 -9.89 -9.56 13.03
CA ALA A 170 -9.60 -9.52 11.61
C ALA A 170 -9.91 -10.88 10.97
N ASN A 171 -10.61 -10.84 9.84
CA ASN A 171 -10.99 -12.04 9.10
C ASN A 171 -9.90 -12.45 8.08
N ASP A 172 -10.07 -13.60 7.45
CA ASP A 172 -9.08 -14.15 6.50
C ASP A 172 -8.87 -13.26 5.26
N SER A 173 -9.91 -12.54 4.81
CA SER A 173 -9.78 -11.62 3.68
C SER A 173 -8.96 -10.38 4.03
N ASP A 174 -9.06 -9.88 5.28
CA ASP A 174 -8.25 -8.78 5.78
C ASP A 174 -6.76 -9.18 5.83
N ARG A 175 -6.48 -10.41 6.29
CA ARG A 175 -5.12 -10.96 6.36
C ARG A 175 -4.53 -11.17 4.97
N THR A 176 -5.30 -11.78 4.06
CA THR A 176 -4.90 -12.00 2.67
C THR A 176 -4.58 -10.68 1.97
N PHE A 177 -5.38 -9.64 2.21
CA PHE A 177 -5.12 -8.29 1.72
C PHE A 177 -3.77 -7.75 2.23
N SER A 178 -3.50 -7.85 3.53
CA SER A 178 -2.23 -7.40 4.12
C SER A 178 -1.03 -8.13 3.52
N HIS A 179 -1.08 -9.46 3.42
CA HIS A 179 -0.01 -10.27 2.82
C HIS A 179 0.24 -9.89 1.36
N HIS A 180 -0.81 -9.65 0.58
CA HIS A 180 -0.66 -9.22 -0.79
C HIS A 180 0.07 -7.87 -0.91
N VAL A 181 -0.21 -6.93 0.00
CA VAL A 181 0.50 -5.63 0.04
C VAL A 181 2.00 -5.83 0.34
N VAL A 182 2.35 -6.77 1.23
CA VAL A 182 3.74 -7.15 1.47
C VAL A 182 4.38 -7.70 0.19
N GLU A 183 3.75 -8.65 -0.49
CA GLU A 183 4.25 -9.26 -1.73
C GLU A 183 4.51 -8.21 -2.83
N ILE A 184 3.57 -7.29 -3.04
CA ILE A 184 3.74 -6.20 -4.01
C ILE A 184 4.93 -5.32 -3.64
N ASN A 185 5.08 -4.96 -2.37
CA ASN A 185 6.21 -4.16 -1.90
C ASN A 185 7.55 -4.90 -2.03
N GLN A 186 7.57 -6.22 -1.90
CA GLN A 186 8.75 -7.03 -2.19
C GLN A 186 9.12 -7.02 -3.67
N ALA A 187 8.13 -7.12 -4.57
CA ALA A 187 8.37 -6.99 -6.00
C ALA A 187 8.86 -5.59 -6.38
N LEU A 188 8.28 -4.53 -5.79
CA LEU A 188 8.72 -3.16 -5.99
C LEU A 188 10.17 -2.95 -5.52
N ARG A 189 10.51 -3.44 -4.33
CA ARG A 189 11.88 -3.39 -3.79
C ARG A 189 12.87 -4.02 -4.75
N ALA A 190 12.58 -5.25 -5.21
CA ALA A 190 13.42 -5.94 -6.18
C ALA A 190 13.56 -5.16 -7.48
N GLY A 191 12.47 -4.57 -7.98
CA GLY A 191 12.48 -3.70 -9.16
C GLY A 191 13.35 -2.45 -8.98
N TYR A 192 13.26 -1.78 -7.84
CA TYR A 192 14.08 -0.60 -7.54
C TYR A 192 15.57 -0.93 -7.38
N LEU A 193 15.90 -2.06 -6.77
CA LEU A 193 17.28 -2.54 -6.67
C LEU A 193 17.83 -2.88 -8.07
N CYS A 194 17.04 -3.59 -8.88
CA CYS A 194 17.40 -3.90 -10.26
C CYS A 194 17.62 -2.63 -11.10
N ALA A 195 16.79 -1.60 -10.94
CA ALA A 195 16.93 -0.34 -11.66
C ALA A 195 18.24 0.40 -11.32
N ASN A 196 18.80 0.16 -10.13
CA ASN A 196 20.10 0.71 -9.71
C ASN A 196 21.30 -0.19 -10.07
N ASP A 197 21.04 -1.39 -10.61
CA ASP A 197 22.06 -2.34 -11.06
C ASP A 197 22.08 -2.44 -12.59
N ILE A 198 23.16 -1.94 -13.19
CA ILE A 198 23.37 -1.97 -14.64
C ILE A 198 23.25 -3.40 -15.19
N ALA A 199 23.79 -4.40 -14.49
CA ALA A 199 23.75 -5.78 -14.95
C ALA A 199 22.33 -6.33 -14.99
N CYS A 200 21.47 -5.90 -14.06
CA CYS A 200 20.07 -6.29 -14.00
C CYS A 200 19.20 -5.54 -15.02
N VAL A 201 19.34 -4.21 -15.14
CA VAL A 201 18.44 -3.38 -15.95
C VAL A 201 18.73 -3.44 -17.45
N THR A 202 20.00 -3.63 -17.85
CA THR A 202 20.42 -3.56 -19.27
C THR A 202 19.72 -4.60 -20.17
N PRO A 203 19.63 -5.90 -19.79
CA PRO A 203 18.90 -6.88 -20.59
C PRO A 203 17.41 -6.53 -20.76
N LEU A 204 16.77 -5.98 -19.71
CA LEU A 204 15.36 -5.59 -19.73
C LEU A 204 15.13 -4.40 -20.66
N GLN A 205 15.97 -3.37 -20.59
CA GLN A 205 15.90 -2.21 -21.50
C GLN A 205 16.10 -2.61 -22.97
N ASN A 206 16.99 -3.54 -23.24
CA ASN A 206 17.21 -4.08 -24.59
C ASN A 206 16.02 -4.90 -25.10
N GLN A 207 15.32 -5.63 -24.22
CA GLN A 207 14.07 -6.32 -24.56
C GLN A 207 12.93 -5.35 -24.87
N VAL A 208 12.79 -4.25 -24.11
CA VAL A 208 11.80 -3.20 -24.40
C VAL A 208 12.14 -2.49 -25.73
N SER A 209 13.42 -2.18 -25.96
CA SER A 209 13.87 -1.50 -27.18
C SER A 209 13.75 -2.38 -28.43
N SER A 210 14.02 -3.68 -28.32
CA SER A 210 13.82 -4.64 -29.43
C SER A 210 12.34 -4.96 -29.70
N ASN A 211 11.46 -4.80 -28.72
CA ASN A 211 10.01 -4.86 -28.92
C ASN A 211 9.42 -3.57 -29.51
N GLY A 212 10.16 -2.45 -29.51
CA GLY A 212 9.77 -1.18 -30.15
C GLY A 212 9.74 -1.20 -31.68
N SER A 213 10.20 -2.29 -32.32
CA SER A 213 10.15 -2.52 -33.77
C SER A 213 9.44 -3.81 -34.17
N ARG A 214 8.54 -4.35 -33.33
CA ARG A 214 7.77 -5.54 -33.69
C ARG A 214 6.45 -5.18 -34.35
N SER A 215 6.42 -5.32 -35.67
CA SER A 215 5.22 -5.72 -36.40
C SER A 215 4.59 -6.92 -35.69
N MET A 216 3.32 -6.80 -35.31
CA MET A 216 2.52 -7.85 -34.67
C MET A 216 2.67 -9.20 -35.39
N PRO A 217 3.22 -10.24 -34.75
CA PRO A 217 2.97 -11.62 -35.15
C PRO A 217 1.67 -12.06 -34.49
N GLN A 218 0.75 -12.55 -35.33
CA GLN A 218 -0.43 -13.27 -34.88
C GLN A 218 -0.05 -14.55 -34.12
N ASN A 219 -0.88 -14.83 -33.11
CA ASN A 219 -1.18 -16.12 -32.49
C ASN A 219 -0.34 -16.60 -31.29
N GLY A 220 -1.01 -16.68 -30.12
CA GLY A 220 -0.56 -17.46 -28.98
C GLY A 220 -1.12 -17.06 -27.61
N LYS A 221 -2.45 -17.09 -27.45
CA LYS A 221 -3.25 -17.02 -26.19
C LYS A 221 -2.94 -15.89 -25.18
N ALA A 222 -3.71 -14.80 -25.31
CA ALA A 222 -3.76 -13.69 -24.37
C ALA A 222 -4.77 -13.93 -23.22
N PRO A 223 -4.54 -13.38 -22.02
CA PRO A 223 -5.57 -13.23 -21.00
C PRO A 223 -6.57 -12.16 -21.45
N HIS A 224 -7.86 -12.46 -21.38
CA HIS A 224 -9.03 -11.65 -21.74
C HIS A 224 -8.77 -10.42 -22.64
N SER A 225 -8.66 -10.64 -23.96
CA SER A 225 -8.86 -9.54 -24.91
C SER A 225 -10.29 -9.04 -24.79
N LEU A 226 -10.47 -7.75 -24.46
CA LEU A 226 -11.76 -7.08 -24.62
C LEU A 226 -12.31 -7.39 -26.01
N GLN A 227 -13.55 -7.89 -26.06
CA GLN A 227 -14.21 -8.22 -27.32
C GLN A 227 -14.30 -6.97 -28.21
N ALA A 228 -14.15 -7.13 -29.52
CA ALA A 228 -14.05 -6.02 -30.47
C ALA A 228 -15.30 -5.11 -30.47
N ASP A 229 -16.47 -5.70 -30.20
CA ASP A 229 -17.74 -4.99 -30.04
C ASP A 229 -17.74 -4.03 -28.83
N ILE A 230 -17.10 -4.41 -27.72
CA ILE A 230 -16.97 -3.54 -26.53
C ILE A 230 -16.08 -2.33 -26.86
N VAL A 231 -15.00 -2.55 -27.61
CA VAL A 231 -14.09 -1.48 -28.05
C VAL A 231 -14.83 -0.50 -28.96
N ASP A 232 -15.63 -1.01 -29.91
CA ASP A 232 -16.43 -0.18 -30.80
C ASP A 232 -17.52 0.59 -30.06
N THR A 233 -18.17 -0.02 -29.07
CA THR A 233 -19.12 0.68 -28.18
C THR A 233 -18.43 1.83 -27.45
N ILE A 234 -17.27 1.59 -26.81
CA ILE A 234 -16.50 2.64 -26.10
C ILE A 234 -16.19 3.79 -27.05
N ARG A 235 -15.64 3.50 -28.24
CA ARG A 235 -15.32 4.50 -29.25
C ARG A 235 -16.54 5.31 -29.67
N GLN A 236 -17.70 4.68 -29.86
CA GLN A 236 -18.94 5.37 -30.20
C GLN A 236 -19.40 6.30 -29.08
N GLN A 237 -19.34 5.86 -27.81
CA GLN A 237 -19.76 6.68 -26.67
C GLN A 237 -18.84 7.88 -26.45
N LEU A 238 -17.52 7.70 -26.60
CA LEU A 238 -16.57 8.81 -26.51
C LEU A 238 -16.78 9.85 -27.61
N ARG A 239 -17.10 9.42 -28.84
CA ARG A 239 -17.46 10.33 -29.95
C ARG A 239 -18.72 11.15 -29.67
N GLN A 240 -19.65 10.61 -28.88
CA GLN A 240 -20.87 11.31 -28.45
C GLN A 240 -20.61 12.25 -27.25
N GLY A 241 -19.37 12.29 -26.73
CA GLY A 241 -19.00 13.09 -25.57
C GLY A 241 -19.48 12.52 -24.25
N HIS A 242 -19.77 11.21 -24.20
CA HIS A 242 -20.16 10.52 -22.98
C HIS A 242 -18.94 10.04 -22.19
N HIS A 243 -19.10 9.91 -20.88
CA HIS A 243 -18.12 9.31 -19.99
C HIS A 243 -18.44 7.81 -19.81
N ILE A 244 -17.42 7.02 -19.50
CA ILE A 244 -17.58 5.58 -19.27
C ILE A 244 -17.60 5.30 -17.76
N GLY A 245 -18.67 4.66 -17.28
CA GLY A 245 -18.75 4.14 -15.92
C GLY A 245 -18.62 2.62 -15.91
N LEU A 246 -18.07 2.07 -14.83
CA LEU A 246 -18.04 0.63 -14.59
C LEU A 246 -18.79 0.29 -13.31
N GLU A 247 -19.50 -0.81 -13.32
CA GLU A 247 -20.12 -1.39 -12.12
C GLU A 247 -19.87 -2.89 -12.09
N PHE A 248 -19.82 -3.44 -10.88
CA PHE A 248 -19.52 -4.85 -10.66
C PHE A 248 -20.51 -5.48 -9.67
N ALA A 249 -20.69 -6.79 -9.76
CA ALA A 249 -21.55 -7.53 -8.85
C ALA A 249 -21.06 -8.96 -8.72
N ASN A 250 -20.93 -9.44 -7.48
CA ASN A 250 -20.75 -10.87 -7.24
C ASN A 250 -22.02 -11.67 -7.62
N ALA A 251 -21.91 -12.99 -7.71
CA ALA A 251 -23.01 -13.86 -8.14
C ALA A 251 -24.32 -13.69 -7.34
N ARG A 252 -24.23 -13.36 -6.04
CA ARG A 252 -25.41 -13.11 -5.20
C ARG A 252 -26.09 -11.80 -5.59
N ARG A 253 -25.31 -10.72 -5.77
CA ARG A 253 -25.81 -9.38 -6.12
C ARG A 253 -26.37 -9.35 -7.54
N PHE A 254 -25.70 -10.01 -8.48
CA PHE A 254 -26.15 -10.11 -9.87
C PHE A 254 -27.53 -10.74 -9.99
N LYS A 255 -27.80 -11.83 -9.25
CA LYS A 255 -29.11 -12.52 -9.23
C LYS A 255 -30.28 -11.63 -8.79
N VAL A 256 -30.03 -10.64 -7.95
CA VAL A 256 -31.05 -9.70 -7.45
C VAL A 256 -30.98 -8.34 -8.13
N GLY A 257 -30.19 -8.20 -9.20
CA GLY A 257 -30.03 -6.94 -9.95
C GLY A 257 -29.34 -5.82 -9.17
N SER A 258 -28.61 -6.15 -8.10
CA SER A 258 -27.85 -5.18 -7.29
C SER A 258 -26.43 -5.05 -7.87
N TRP A 259 -25.97 -3.82 -8.04
CA TRP A 259 -24.65 -3.51 -8.59
C TRP A 259 -23.89 -2.59 -7.64
N GLN A 260 -22.57 -2.75 -7.59
CA GLN A 260 -21.66 -1.86 -6.88
C GLN A 260 -21.03 -0.90 -7.88
N SER A 261 -20.97 0.38 -7.50
CA SER A 261 -20.35 1.41 -8.32
C SER A 261 -18.83 1.21 -8.34
N GLY A 262 -18.28 1.11 -9.54
CA GLY A 262 -16.84 1.13 -9.80
C GLY A 262 -16.39 2.53 -10.24
N ILE A 263 -15.39 2.57 -11.12
CA ILE A 263 -14.79 3.82 -11.60
C ILE A 263 -15.66 4.54 -12.63
N THR A 264 -15.57 5.87 -12.67
CA THR A 264 -16.11 6.70 -13.77
C THR A 264 -14.97 7.42 -14.48
N ILE A 265 -14.76 7.04 -15.72
CA ILE A 265 -13.69 7.51 -16.60
C ILE A 265 -14.20 8.72 -17.38
N SER A 266 -13.65 9.90 -17.06
CA SER A 266 -14.10 11.19 -17.64
C SER A 266 -13.21 11.69 -18.81
N THR A 267 -12.17 10.94 -19.18
CA THR A 267 -11.28 11.30 -20.31
C THR A 267 -11.91 10.91 -21.66
N ALA A 268 -11.67 11.72 -22.69
CA ALA A 268 -12.08 11.41 -24.06
C ALA A 268 -11.06 10.55 -24.83
N HIS A 269 -9.90 10.26 -24.24
CA HIS A 269 -8.82 9.53 -24.90
C HIS A 269 -9.09 8.01 -24.89
N GLU A 270 -9.45 7.45 -26.04
CA GLU A 270 -9.83 6.03 -26.21
C GLU A 270 -8.80 5.07 -25.61
N ALA A 271 -7.51 5.26 -25.88
CA ALA A 271 -6.45 4.38 -25.38
C ALA A 271 -6.40 4.31 -23.85
N GLN A 272 -6.60 5.44 -23.17
CA GLN A 272 -6.62 5.50 -21.71
C GLN A 272 -7.88 4.81 -21.16
N VAL A 273 -9.04 5.08 -21.76
CA VAL A 273 -10.31 4.43 -21.37
C VAL A 273 -10.21 2.91 -21.51
N LEU A 274 -9.64 2.41 -22.61
CA LEU A 274 -9.44 0.98 -22.83
C LEU A 274 -8.48 0.37 -21.81
N THR A 275 -7.41 1.07 -21.44
CA THR A 275 -6.48 0.60 -20.40
C THR A 275 -7.17 0.51 -19.04
N GLU A 276 -7.92 1.54 -18.64
CA GLU A 276 -8.63 1.57 -17.36
C GLU A 276 -9.74 0.51 -17.29
N VAL A 277 -10.48 0.28 -18.39
CA VAL A 277 -11.46 -0.80 -18.45
C VAL A 277 -10.78 -2.16 -18.34
N LYS A 278 -9.67 -2.40 -19.04
CA LYS A 278 -8.93 -3.68 -18.94
C LYS A 278 -8.41 -3.93 -17.52
N GLN A 279 -7.86 -2.89 -16.90
CA GLN A 279 -7.37 -2.97 -15.53
C GLN A 279 -8.51 -3.32 -14.58
N PHE A 280 -9.66 -2.63 -14.70
CA PHE A 280 -10.82 -2.90 -13.86
C PHE A 280 -11.33 -4.34 -13.99
N LEU A 281 -11.35 -4.90 -15.20
CA LEU A 281 -11.72 -6.31 -15.43
C LEU A 281 -10.71 -7.26 -14.76
N ALA A 282 -9.42 -6.98 -14.88
CA ALA A 282 -8.37 -7.77 -14.23
C ALA A 282 -8.44 -7.72 -12.70
N ASP A 283 -8.86 -6.59 -12.13
CA ASP A 283 -9.03 -6.40 -10.68
C ASP A 283 -10.30 -7.10 -10.14
N HIS A 284 -11.23 -7.49 -11.01
CA HIS A 284 -12.52 -8.09 -10.63
C HIS A 284 -12.76 -9.46 -11.31
N PRO A 285 -11.85 -10.44 -11.24
CA PRO A 285 -11.93 -11.67 -12.03
C PRO A 285 -13.13 -12.56 -11.66
N GLY A 286 -13.65 -12.44 -10.43
CA GLY A 286 -14.78 -13.23 -9.92
C GLY A 286 -16.15 -12.53 -9.99
N ASP A 287 -16.22 -11.33 -10.55
CA ASP A 287 -17.44 -10.53 -10.60
C ASP A 287 -18.04 -10.42 -12.00
N TYR A 288 -19.35 -10.22 -12.05
CA TYR A 288 -20.03 -9.71 -13.23
C TYR A 288 -19.66 -8.23 -13.35
N VAL A 289 -19.20 -7.80 -14.52
CA VAL A 289 -18.86 -6.38 -14.77
C VAL A 289 -19.72 -5.85 -15.91
N ARG A 290 -20.29 -4.67 -15.70
CA ARG A 290 -21.02 -3.93 -16.73
C ARG A 290 -20.42 -2.56 -17.00
N LEU A 291 -20.49 -2.15 -18.26
CA LEU A 291 -20.13 -0.84 -18.76
C LEU A 291 -21.37 0.05 -18.82
N LEU A 292 -21.20 1.29 -18.39
CA LEU A 292 -22.20 2.35 -18.43
C LEU A 292 -21.71 3.48 -19.33
N SER A 293 -22.61 4.04 -20.13
CA SER A 293 -22.39 5.33 -20.78
C SER A 293 -23.12 6.43 -20.02
N ILE A 294 -22.41 7.50 -19.66
CA ILE A 294 -22.93 8.61 -18.85
C ILE A 294 -22.86 9.88 -19.69
N ASN A 295 -24.01 10.49 -19.97
CA ASN A 295 -24.06 11.80 -20.62
C ASN A 295 -23.79 12.90 -19.58
N PRO A 296 -22.64 13.61 -19.64
CA PRO A 296 -22.30 14.60 -18.62
C PRO A 296 -23.22 15.83 -18.64
N LYS A 297 -23.85 16.15 -19.77
CA LYS A 297 -24.78 17.29 -19.91
C LYS A 297 -26.14 16.99 -19.31
N ALA A 298 -26.67 15.80 -19.57
CA ALA A 298 -27.97 15.35 -19.06
C ALA A 298 -27.89 14.73 -17.65
N LYS A 299 -26.68 14.41 -17.16
CA LYS A 299 -26.43 13.63 -15.93
C LYS A 299 -27.22 12.31 -15.89
N GLN A 300 -27.35 11.66 -17.04
CA GLN A 300 -28.16 10.46 -17.22
C GLN A 300 -27.33 9.31 -17.81
N ARG A 301 -27.67 8.08 -17.41
CA ARG A 301 -27.16 6.85 -18.01
C ARG A 301 -27.86 6.62 -19.35
N GLN A 302 -27.08 6.33 -20.39
CA GLN A 302 -27.59 6.15 -21.76
C GLN A 302 -27.47 4.71 -22.25
N LEU A 303 -26.49 3.95 -21.75
CA LEU A 303 -26.25 2.56 -22.13
C LEU A 303 -25.76 1.78 -20.93
N GLU A 304 -26.24 0.55 -20.79
CA GLU A 304 -25.73 -0.44 -19.83
C GLU A 304 -25.45 -1.75 -20.60
N GLN A 305 -24.20 -2.21 -20.63
CA GLN A 305 -23.78 -3.42 -21.34
C GLN A 305 -22.97 -4.31 -20.40
N LEU A 306 -23.34 -5.57 -20.26
CA LEU A 306 -22.54 -6.54 -19.52
C LEU A 306 -21.29 -6.91 -20.33
N ILE A 307 -20.11 -6.70 -19.74
CA ILE A 307 -18.81 -6.90 -20.40
C ILE A 307 -17.98 -8.03 -19.79
N GLN A 308 -18.36 -8.56 -18.62
CA GLN A 308 -17.75 -9.74 -18.01
C GLN A 308 -18.79 -10.59 -17.28
N LYS A 309 -18.64 -11.91 -17.41
CA LYS A 309 -19.30 -12.92 -16.57
C LYS A 309 -18.18 -13.79 -15.98
N PRO A 310 -18.15 -14.00 -14.67
CA PRO A 310 -17.24 -14.97 -14.08
C PRO A 310 -17.62 -16.38 -14.54
N GLU A 311 -16.63 -17.26 -14.70
CA GLU A 311 -16.84 -18.68 -15.04
C GLU A 311 -17.55 -19.45 -13.91
#